data_AF-A0A022QK06-F1
#
_entry.id   AF-A0A022QK06-F1
#
_cell.length_a   1.000
_cell.length_b   1.000
_cell.length_c   1.000
_cell.angle_alpha   90.00
_cell.angle_beta   90.00
_cell.angle_gamma   90.00
#
_symmetry.space_group_name_H-M   'P 1'
#
loop_
_entity.id
_entity.type
_entity.pdbx_description
1 polymer ?
#
loop_
_entity_poly.entity_id
_entity_poly.type
_entity_poly.pdbx_seq_one_letter_code
_entity_poly.pdbx_strand_id
1 'polypeptide(L)'
;PPSHSNADIFESYTGLPSGGIFRADIQDLMASIVKLLNDNGGALTVNIYPFLSHAVYTNALDGNLDTLVWALEKNGFPSLPIIVGEVGWPTDGDPKANPTLARKFNQGLINKIKQGKGTPKRQTLPDIYIFSLIDEDAKGIEPGNFERHWGLFNLDGTVKYPVDLGGGKNLTGAKGVQYLPRQWCVMDPNASVSDPNLDPSVKYACTHVDCTSLTYGSSCSGLDARGTASYAFNKYFQTMNQQSGRCEQFHNLSVITKTDPGSQGGSCWFEIMVDPKMNDQA
;
A
#
# COMPACT_ATOMS: atom_id res chain seq x y z
N PRO A 1 -8.66 17.64 16.54
CA PRO A 1 -7.65 17.03 15.63
C PRO A 1 -7.27 18.00 14.51
N PRO A 2 -5.98 18.13 14.16
CA PRO A 2 -5.57 18.95 13.02
C PRO A 2 -6.22 18.43 11.73
N SER A 3 -6.63 19.37 10.89
CA SER A 3 -7.39 19.10 9.66
C SER A 3 -6.53 18.58 8.50
N HIS A 4 -5.23 18.89 8.55
CA HIS A 4 -4.20 18.42 7.63
C HIS A 4 -2.99 18.06 8.48
N SER A 5 -2.73 16.77 8.66
CA SER A 5 -1.51 16.25 9.27
C SER A 5 -0.92 15.24 8.29
N ASN A 6 0.29 15.51 7.84
CA ASN A 6 1.10 14.60 7.04
C ASN A 6 2.57 14.89 7.34
N ALA A 7 3.41 13.85 7.30
CA ALA A 7 4.85 13.89 7.59
C ALA A 7 5.27 14.22 9.04
N ASP A 8 4.40 14.09 10.04
CA ASP A 8 4.71 14.30 11.48
C ASP A 8 5.38 15.63 11.87
N ILE A 9 5.54 16.59 10.94
CA ILE A 9 6.31 17.82 11.18
C ILE A 9 5.49 19.11 11.04
N PHE A 10 4.38 19.09 10.30
CA PHE A 10 3.54 20.26 10.07
C PHE A 10 2.06 19.96 10.22
N GLU A 11 1.28 20.99 10.55
CA GLU A 11 -0.15 20.88 10.77
C GLU A 11 -0.91 22.17 10.43
N SER A 12 -2.22 22.06 10.28
CA SER A 12 -3.13 23.20 10.21
C SER A 12 -4.38 23.00 11.08
N TYR A 13 -4.59 23.95 11.98
CA TYR A 13 -5.76 24.02 12.87
C TYR A 13 -6.95 24.77 12.24
N THR A 14 -6.75 25.49 11.14
CA THR A 14 -7.78 26.34 10.53
C THR A 14 -8.65 25.62 9.52
N GLY A 15 -8.35 24.37 9.16
CA GLY A 15 -8.99 23.69 8.03
C GLY A 15 -8.34 24.01 6.68
N LEU A 16 -7.50 25.06 6.62
CA LEU A 16 -6.97 25.64 5.39
C LEU A 16 -5.44 25.49 5.31
N PRO A 17 -4.87 25.31 4.11
CA PRO A 17 -3.41 25.27 3.94
C PRO A 17 -2.68 26.51 4.45
N SER A 18 -3.29 27.70 4.37
CA SER A 18 -2.73 28.96 4.89
C SER A 18 -2.51 28.96 6.41
N GLY A 19 -3.19 28.07 7.14
CA GLY A 19 -2.96 27.82 8.55
C GLY A 19 -1.67 27.05 8.85
N GLY A 20 -0.98 26.52 7.84
CA GLY A 20 0.18 25.66 7.99
C GLY A 20 1.28 26.25 8.87
N ILE A 21 1.70 25.48 9.88
CA ILE A 21 2.82 25.75 10.78
C ILE A 21 3.58 24.45 11.04
N PHE A 22 4.84 24.55 11.47
CA PHE A 22 5.47 23.40 12.10
C PHE A 22 4.77 23.10 13.42
N ARG A 23 4.70 21.81 13.77
CA ARG A 23 4.12 21.39 15.05
C ARG A 23 4.81 22.10 16.22
N ALA A 24 4.02 22.59 17.15
CA ALA A 24 4.49 23.45 18.24
C ALA A 24 5.56 22.78 19.13
N ASP A 25 5.48 21.45 19.32
CA ASP A 25 6.41 20.71 20.17
C ASP A 25 7.80 20.49 19.56
N ILE A 26 7.95 20.70 18.24
CA ILE A 26 9.21 20.52 17.50
C ILE A 26 9.55 21.73 16.61
N GLN A 27 8.85 22.85 16.76
CA GLN A 27 8.97 24.00 15.86
C GLN A 27 10.40 24.53 15.77
N ASP A 28 11.07 24.75 16.90
CA ASP A 28 12.44 25.30 16.95
C ASP A 28 13.47 24.33 16.35
N LEU A 29 13.27 23.02 16.59
CA LEU A 29 14.10 21.97 16.00
C LEU A 29 13.93 21.94 14.49
N MET A 30 12.68 21.95 14.01
CA MET A 30 12.38 21.97 12.58
C MET A 30 12.94 23.21 11.91
N ALA A 31 12.77 24.40 12.51
CA ALA A 31 13.35 25.65 12.03
C ALA A 31 14.88 25.55 11.89
N SER A 32 15.55 24.91 12.85
CA SER A 32 17.01 24.68 12.81
C SER A 32 17.42 23.72 11.69
N ILE A 33 16.67 22.64 11.47
CA ILE A 33 16.91 21.66 10.39
C ILE A 33 16.71 22.31 9.02
N VAL A 34 15.61 23.04 8.81
CA VAL A 34 15.35 23.68 7.51
C VAL A 34 16.34 24.81 7.23
N LYS A 35 16.83 25.50 8.27
CA LYS A 35 17.94 26.46 8.14
C LYS A 35 19.21 25.77 7.66
N LEU A 36 19.58 24.65 8.29
CA LEU A 36 20.76 23.86 7.89
C LEU A 36 20.65 23.43 6.41
N LEU A 37 19.50 22.92 5.99
CA LEU A 37 19.27 22.54 4.59
C LEU A 37 19.41 23.75 3.67
N ASN A 38 18.76 24.86 4.01
CA ASN A 38 18.81 26.09 3.21
C ASN A 38 20.25 26.61 3.03
N ASP A 39 21.01 26.69 4.12
CA ASP A 39 22.38 27.24 4.12
C ASP A 39 23.36 26.38 3.32
N ASN A 40 23.05 25.09 3.12
CA ASN A 40 23.90 24.15 2.40
C ASN A 40 23.34 23.75 1.01
N GLY A 41 22.29 24.44 0.52
CA GLY A 41 21.68 24.12 -0.77
C GLY A 41 20.97 22.76 -0.83
N GLY A 42 20.55 22.24 0.33
CA GLY A 42 19.80 21.00 0.45
C GLY A 42 18.30 21.15 0.14
N ALA A 43 17.59 20.02 0.16
CA ALA A 43 16.15 19.94 -0.04
C ALA A 43 15.47 19.28 1.16
N LEU A 44 14.25 19.70 1.46
CA LEU A 44 13.40 19.06 2.46
C LEU A 44 12.61 17.92 1.79
N THR A 45 12.92 16.67 2.13
CA THR A 45 12.15 15.52 1.68
C THR A 45 11.04 15.21 2.68
N VAL A 46 9.81 15.04 2.19
CA VAL A 46 8.63 14.73 3.01
C VAL A 46 7.77 13.64 2.37
N ASN A 47 7.08 12.86 3.20
CA ASN A 47 6.12 11.86 2.75
C ASN A 47 4.71 12.44 2.91
N ILE A 48 3.92 12.42 1.84
CA ILE A 48 2.59 13.03 1.83
C ILE A 48 1.54 11.95 1.57
N TYR A 49 0.76 11.63 2.60
CA TYR A 49 -0.22 10.55 2.57
C TYR A 49 -1.65 11.06 2.78
N PRO A 50 -2.30 11.63 1.74
CA PRO A 50 -3.70 12.01 1.81
C PRO A 50 -4.65 10.91 2.31
N PHE A 51 -4.35 9.66 1.99
CA PHE A 51 -5.09 8.48 2.42
C PHE A 51 -5.34 8.47 3.94
N LEU A 52 -4.32 8.77 4.74
CA LEU A 52 -4.36 8.74 6.21
C LEU A 52 -5.24 9.84 6.81
N SER A 53 -5.48 10.93 6.07
CA SER A 53 -6.35 12.00 6.55
C SER A 53 -7.84 11.65 6.47
N HIS A 54 -8.20 10.51 5.84
CA HIS A 54 -9.56 10.01 5.63
C HIS A 54 -10.53 10.99 4.95
N ALA A 55 -10.04 12.15 4.50
CA ALA A 55 -10.81 13.24 3.94
C ALA A 55 -10.77 13.19 2.41
N VAL A 56 -11.94 13.31 1.79
CA VAL A 56 -12.09 13.31 0.33
C VAL A 56 -11.82 14.72 -0.18
N TYR A 57 -10.56 15.05 -0.42
CA TYR A 57 -10.20 16.29 -1.10
C TYR A 57 -10.09 16.07 -2.61
N THR A 58 -10.57 17.03 -3.40
CA THR A 58 -10.40 17.05 -4.87
C THR A 58 -8.93 17.19 -5.28
N ASN A 59 -8.07 17.69 -4.39
CA ASN A 59 -6.65 17.95 -4.60
C ASN A 59 -5.85 17.83 -3.28
N ALA A 60 -5.99 16.70 -2.57
CA ALA A 60 -5.39 16.50 -1.25
C ALA A 60 -3.86 16.71 -1.20
N LEU A 61 -3.15 16.31 -2.26
CA LEU A 61 -1.71 16.55 -2.40
C LEU A 61 -1.38 18.04 -2.39
N ASP A 62 -2.11 18.85 -3.17
CA ASP A 62 -1.90 20.30 -3.23
C ASP A 62 -2.15 20.94 -1.87
N GLY A 63 -3.21 20.54 -1.17
CA GLY A 63 -3.51 21.04 0.17
C GLY A 63 -2.39 20.77 1.17
N ASN A 64 -1.88 19.53 1.22
CA ASN A 64 -0.80 19.17 2.14
C ASN A 64 0.53 19.86 1.79
N LEU A 65 0.87 19.92 0.50
CA LEU A 65 2.07 20.59 0.06
C LEU A 65 1.99 22.11 0.30
N ASP A 66 0.84 22.75 0.07
CA ASP A 66 0.64 24.16 0.38
C ASP A 66 0.72 24.42 1.89
N THR A 67 0.21 23.52 2.74
CA THR A 67 0.37 23.62 4.20
C THR A 67 1.85 23.65 4.59
N LEU A 68 2.66 22.75 4.03
CA LEU A 68 4.11 22.74 4.27
C LEU A 68 4.79 24.02 3.75
N VAL A 69 4.43 24.48 2.55
CA VAL A 69 5.00 25.71 1.97
C VAL A 69 4.68 26.92 2.87
N TRP A 70 3.47 27.00 3.43
CA TRP A 70 3.12 28.03 4.42
C TRP A 70 3.93 27.91 5.71
N ALA A 71 4.16 26.70 6.21
CA ALA A 71 4.99 26.48 7.40
C ALA A 71 6.44 26.94 7.16
N LEU A 72 7.01 26.62 6.00
CA LEU A 72 8.36 27.05 5.61
C LEU A 72 8.46 28.58 5.49
N GLU A 73 7.50 29.23 4.83
CA GLU A 73 7.49 30.69 4.64
C GLU A 73 7.40 31.44 5.96
N LYS A 74 6.53 31.00 6.88
CA LYS A 74 6.40 31.59 8.22
C LYS A 74 7.68 31.48 9.06
N ASN A 75 8.55 30.52 8.73
CA ASN A 75 9.85 30.34 9.37
C ASN A 75 11.00 30.96 8.56
N GLY A 76 10.71 31.71 7.48
CA GLY A 76 11.72 32.44 6.71
C GLY A 76 12.37 31.66 5.56
N PHE A 77 11.82 30.51 5.17
CA PHE A 77 12.38 29.62 4.13
C PHE A 77 11.45 29.37 2.93
N PRO A 78 10.85 30.41 2.31
CA PRO A 78 9.84 30.25 1.26
C PRO A 78 10.35 29.55 -0.01
N SER A 79 11.67 29.55 -0.24
CA SER A 79 12.30 29.02 -1.45
C SER A 79 12.95 27.66 -1.26
N LEU A 80 12.98 27.10 -0.04
CA LEU A 80 13.63 25.81 0.23
C LEU A 80 13.08 24.73 -0.72
N PRO A 81 13.92 24.02 -1.49
CA PRO A 81 13.46 22.93 -2.35
C PRO A 81 12.73 21.84 -1.54
N ILE A 82 11.67 21.29 -2.11
CA ILE A 82 10.91 20.19 -1.52
C ILE A 82 10.98 18.99 -2.46
N ILE A 83 11.14 17.81 -1.89
CA ILE A 83 10.98 16.52 -2.57
C ILE A 83 9.84 15.80 -1.87
N VAL A 84 8.85 15.31 -2.62
CA VAL A 84 7.84 14.38 -2.09
C VAL A 84 8.42 12.98 -2.23
N GLY A 85 8.96 12.44 -1.15
CA GLY A 85 9.65 11.15 -1.12
C GLY A 85 8.71 9.96 -1.25
N GLU A 86 7.48 10.10 -0.76
CA GLU A 86 6.45 9.06 -0.85
C GLU A 86 5.06 9.69 -0.99
N VAL A 87 4.28 9.21 -1.95
CA VAL A 87 2.86 9.54 -2.10
C VAL A 87 2.17 8.46 -2.94
N GLY A 88 0.98 8.05 -2.53
CA GLY A 88 0.24 7.01 -3.24
C GLY A 88 -1.12 6.76 -2.61
N TRP A 89 -1.68 5.60 -2.91
CA TRP A 89 -2.94 5.15 -2.32
C TRP A 89 -3.00 3.61 -2.34
N PRO A 90 -3.26 2.95 -1.20
CA PRO A 90 -3.26 1.51 -1.10
C PRO A 90 -4.50 0.87 -1.76
N THR A 91 -4.40 -0.40 -2.13
CA THR A 91 -5.50 -1.11 -2.82
C THR A 91 -6.23 -2.12 -1.96
N ASP A 92 -5.81 -2.36 -0.73
CA ASP A 92 -6.42 -3.35 0.15
C ASP A 92 -6.08 -3.03 1.62
N GLY A 93 -6.67 -3.76 2.57
CA GLY A 93 -6.35 -3.63 4.00
C GLY A 93 -7.10 -2.51 4.74
N ASP A 94 -8.01 -1.79 4.07
CA ASP A 94 -8.88 -0.75 4.66
C ASP A 94 -10.12 -0.52 3.77
N PRO A 95 -11.31 -0.17 4.32
CA PRO A 95 -12.49 0.15 3.50
C PRO A 95 -12.29 1.21 2.41
N LYS A 96 -11.32 2.11 2.56
CA LYS A 96 -10.94 3.15 1.58
C LYS A 96 -9.71 2.78 0.74
N ALA A 97 -9.12 1.62 0.96
CA ALA A 97 -8.03 1.06 0.17
C ALA A 97 -8.61 0.06 -0.84
N ASN A 98 -8.77 0.48 -2.10
CA ASN A 98 -9.25 -0.40 -3.17
C ASN A 98 -8.65 0.00 -4.52
N PRO A 99 -8.58 -0.92 -5.51
CA PRO A 99 -7.97 -0.64 -6.80
C PRO A 99 -8.62 0.54 -7.55
N THR A 100 -9.92 0.79 -7.34
CA THR A 100 -10.63 1.90 -8.00
C THR A 100 -10.16 3.26 -7.49
N LEU A 101 -10.08 3.43 -6.17
CA LEU A 101 -9.59 4.66 -5.55
C LEU A 101 -8.09 4.85 -5.79
N ALA A 102 -7.30 3.77 -5.70
CA ALA A 102 -5.88 3.83 -5.99
C ALA A 102 -5.60 4.25 -7.43
N ARG A 103 -6.31 3.66 -8.40
CA ARG A 103 -6.25 4.08 -9.80
C ARG A 103 -6.60 5.56 -9.98
N LYS A 104 -7.69 6.02 -9.36
CA LYS A 104 -8.12 7.42 -9.47
C LYS A 104 -7.04 8.36 -8.96
N PHE A 105 -6.47 8.06 -7.79
CA PHE A 105 -5.42 8.87 -7.17
C PHE A 105 -4.14 8.86 -8.01
N ASN A 106 -3.59 7.68 -8.32
CA ASN A 106 -2.32 7.54 -9.02
C ASN A 106 -2.39 8.05 -10.47
N GLN A 107 -3.51 7.87 -11.17
CA GLN A 107 -3.71 8.48 -12.49
C GLN A 107 -3.74 10.01 -12.40
N GLY A 108 -4.43 10.57 -11.41
CA GLY A 108 -4.46 12.01 -11.16
C GLY A 108 -3.08 12.58 -10.87
N LEU A 109 -2.29 11.87 -10.05
CA LEU A 109 -0.92 12.21 -9.72
C LEU A 109 -0.02 12.22 -10.97
N ILE A 110 -0.04 11.16 -11.76
CA ILE A 110 0.75 11.06 -13.00
C ILE A 110 0.36 12.15 -14.00
N ASN A 111 -0.93 12.44 -14.13
CA ASN A 111 -1.40 13.54 -14.99
C ASN A 111 -0.87 14.90 -14.51
N LYS A 112 -0.85 15.15 -13.20
CA LYS A 112 -0.28 16.37 -12.61
C LYS A 112 1.21 16.49 -12.90
N ILE A 113 1.97 15.40 -12.70
CA ILE A 113 3.41 15.35 -12.96
C ILE A 113 3.71 15.68 -14.42
N LYS A 114 2.99 15.05 -15.36
CA LYS A 114 3.14 15.28 -16.80
C LYS A 114 2.78 16.70 -17.24
N GLN A 115 1.82 17.32 -16.58
CA GLN A 115 1.46 18.72 -16.84
C GLN A 115 2.50 19.70 -16.29
N GLY A 116 3.46 19.26 -15.46
CA GLY A 116 4.41 20.12 -14.78
C GLY A 116 3.75 21.11 -13.82
N LYS A 117 2.51 20.85 -13.41
CA LYS A 117 1.69 21.80 -12.67
C LYS A 117 1.95 21.66 -11.18
N GLY A 118 2.59 22.68 -10.58
CA GLY A 118 2.71 22.80 -9.13
C GLY A 118 1.37 23.04 -8.43
N THR A 119 1.41 23.61 -7.25
CA THR A 119 0.24 23.91 -6.42
C THR A 119 -0.13 25.39 -6.52
N PRO A 120 -1.31 25.81 -6.02
CA PRO A 120 -1.66 27.22 -5.94
C PRO A 120 -0.60 28.07 -5.22
N LYS A 121 -0.03 27.60 -4.10
CA LYS A 121 1.02 28.35 -3.38
C LYS A 121 2.40 28.25 -4.03
N ARG A 122 2.74 27.11 -4.65
CA ARG A 122 4.04 26.87 -5.28
C ARG A 122 3.86 26.34 -6.69
N GLN A 123 3.92 27.25 -7.67
CA GLN A 123 3.66 26.94 -9.08
C GLN A 123 4.68 25.97 -9.69
N THR A 124 5.90 25.92 -9.16
CA THR A 124 6.91 24.91 -9.53
C THR A 124 6.57 23.56 -8.91
N LEU A 125 6.46 22.54 -9.76
CA LEU A 125 6.27 21.16 -9.32
C LEU A 125 7.54 20.65 -8.62
N PRO A 126 7.46 20.08 -7.40
CA PRO A 126 8.59 19.39 -6.79
C PRO A 126 8.86 18.04 -7.47
N ASP A 127 10.02 17.44 -7.20
CA ASP A 127 10.22 16.02 -7.49
C ASP A 127 9.26 15.19 -6.63
N ILE A 128 8.60 14.20 -7.25
CA ILE A 128 7.59 13.36 -6.60
C ILE A 128 7.85 11.89 -6.91
N TYR A 129 7.90 11.07 -5.86
CA TYR A 129 8.10 9.63 -5.94
C TYR A 129 6.82 8.91 -5.52
N ILE A 130 6.29 8.08 -6.43
CA ILE A 130 5.08 7.30 -6.17
C ILE A 130 5.44 6.15 -5.23
N PHE A 131 4.70 6.04 -4.13
CA PHE A 131 4.79 4.93 -3.19
C PHE A 131 3.64 3.95 -3.43
N SER A 132 3.88 2.70 -3.80
CA SER A 132 5.18 2.06 -4.10
C SER A 132 5.11 1.30 -5.43
N LEU A 133 6.25 0.74 -5.87
CA LEU A 133 6.28 -0.03 -7.11
C LEU A 133 5.50 -1.35 -6.98
N ILE A 134 5.84 -2.15 -5.99
CA ILE A 134 5.24 -3.47 -5.71
C ILE A 134 4.60 -3.48 -4.32
N ASP A 135 3.65 -4.37 -4.12
CA ASP A 135 3.20 -4.74 -2.78
C ASP A 135 4.34 -5.38 -1.96
N GLU A 136 4.34 -5.14 -0.66
CA GLU A 136 5.41 -5.49 0.27
C GLU A 136 4.85 -6.39 1.38
N ASP A 137 4.69 -7.67 1.09
CA ASP A 137 4.07 -8.66 1.99
C ASP A 137 4.82 -8.87 3.33
N ALA A 138 6.11 -8.54 3.37
CA ALA A 138 6.94 -8.57 4.58
C ALA A 138 6.95 -7.24 5.38
N LYS A 139 6.25 -6.19 4.92
CA LYS A 139 6.23 -4.89 5.62
C LYS A 139 5.50 -5.00 6.96
N GLY A 140 5.93 -4.23 7.95
CA GLY A 140 5.22 -4.08 9.22
C GLY A 140 3.85 -3.42 9.00
N ILE A 141 2.85 -3.82 9.79
CA ILE A 141 1.45 -3.35 9.68
C ILE A 141 1.03 -2.45 10.84
N GLU A 142 1.98 -1.91 11.61
CA GLU A 142 1.73 -1.06 12.78
C GLU A 142 0.80 0.14 12.46
N PRO A 143 0.98 0.89 11.34
CA PRO A 143 0.03 1.93 10.94
C PRO A 143 -1.35 1.40 10.51
N GLY A 144 -1.41 0.16 10.03
CA GLY A 144 -2.63 -0.50 9.59
C GLY A 144 -2.37 -1.62 8.57
N ASN A 145 -3.40 -2.43 8.33
CA ASN A 145 -3.35 -3.58 7.42
C ASN A 145 -3.09 -3.18 5.96
N PHE A 146 -3.38 -1.93 5.58
CA PHE A 146 -3.17 -1.40 4.23
C PHE A 146 -1.69 -1.22 3.86
N GLU A 147 -0.77 -1.26 4.83
CA GLU A 147 0.65 -0.99 4.63
C GLU A 147 1.32 -1.91 3.59
N ARG A 148 0.80 -3.13 3.41
CA ARG A 148 1.37 -4.09 2.45
C ARG A 148 0.89 -3.89 1.02
N HIS A 149 -0.04 -2.97 0.78
CA HIS A 149 -0.88 -2.93 -0.43
C HIS A 149 -0.75 -1.64 -1.27
N TRP A 150 0.39 -0.93 -1.17
CA TRP A 150 0.64 0.35 -1.86
C TRP A 150 1.11 0.22 -3.31
N GLY A 151 1.41 -0.99 -3.78
CA GLY A 151 2.00 -1.22 -5.09
C GLY A 151 1.13 -0.73 -6.25
N LEU A 152 1.79 -0.23 -7.29
CA LEU A 152 1.22 -0.19 -8.66
C LEU A 152 1.09 -1.61 -9.25
N PHE A 153 1.98 -2.51 -8.80
CA PHE A 153 2.04 -3.90 -9.17
C PHE A 153 1.84 -4.81 -7.94
N ASN A 154 1.35 -6.02 -8.17
CA ASN A 154 1.43 -7.10 -7.18
C ASN A 154 2.90 -7.51 -6.99
N LEU A 155 3.17 -8.36 -5.99
CA LEU A 155 4.52 -8.87 -5.70
C LEU A 155 5.15 -9.59 -6.92
N ASP A 156 4.34 -10.23 -7.75
CA ASP A 156 4.77 -10.91 -8.98
C ASP A 156 4.98 -9.97 -10.19
N GLY A 157 4.79 -8.66 -10.00
CA GLY A 157 4.93 -7.66 -11.06
C GLY A 157 3.72 -7.58 -12.00
N THR A 158 2.60 -8.25 -11.71
CA THR A 158 1.34 -8.05 -12.46
C THR A 158 0.71 -6.71 -12.10
N VAL A 159 0.07 -6.06 -13.07
CA VAL A 159 -0.53 -4.74 -12.90
C VAL A 159 -1.81 -4.84 -12.08
N LYS A 160 -1.92 -4.06 -10.99
CA LYS A 160 -3.10 -4.08 -10.11
C LYS A 160 -4.28 -3.29 -10.67
N TYR A 161 -4.00 -2.25 -11.44
CA TYR A 161 -5.00 -1.42 -12.09
C TYR A 161 -4.38 -0.65 -13.27
N PRO A 162 -5.16 -0.36 -14.33
CA PRO A 162 -4.65 0.32 -15.50
C PRO A 162 -4.34 1.78 -15.22
N VAL A 163 -3.14 2.21 -15.62
CA VAL A 163 -2.62 3.58 -15.52
C VAL A 163 -1.99 3.99 -16.85
N ASP A 164 -2.43 5.13 -17.38
CA ASP A 164 -1.90 5.77 -18.58
C ASP A 164 -0.69 6.66 -18.22
N LEU A 165 0.47 6.31 -18.78
CA LEU A 165 1.73 7.03 -18.61
C LEU A 165 1.90 8.15 -19.65
N GLY A 166 1.01 8.25 -20.63
CA GLY A 166 1.05 9.20 -21.74
C GLY A 166 1.77 8.68 -22.98
N GLY A 167 1.54 9.38 -24.11
CA GLY A 167 2.14 9.01 -25.38
C GLY A 167 1.75 7.61 -25.85
N GLY A 168 0.55 7.14 -25.48
CA GLY A 168 0.06 5.79 -25.80
C GLY A 168 0.66 4.67 -24.95
N LYS A 169 1.40 4.99 -23.88
CA LYS A 169 2.03 4.00 -22.98
C LYS A 169 1.17 3.75 -21.74
N ASN A 170 1.08 2.50 -21.33
CA ASN A 170 0.46 2.08 -20.07
C ASN A 170 1.47 1.33 -19.22
N LEU A 171 1.17 1.16 -17.93
CA LEU A 171 1.86 0.17 -17.11
C LEU A 171 1.79 -1.20 -17.78
N THR A 172 2.92 -1.91 -17.81
CA THR A 172 3.03 -3.25 -18.38
C THR A 172 3.60 -4.16 -17.30
N GLY A 173 2.95 -5.30 -17.10
CA GLY A 173 3.40 -6.26 -16.10
C GLY A 173 4.76 -6.86 -16.43
N ALA A 174 5.43 -7.38 -15.40
CA ALA A 174 6.66 -8.14 -15.56
C ALA A 174 6.45 -9.32 -16.52
N LYS A 175 7.49 -9.66 -17.28
CA LYS A 175 7.48 -10.77 -18.24
C LYS A 175 8.44 -11.86 -17.78
N GLY A 176 8.13 -13.11 -18.12
CA GLY A 176 8.99 -14.24 -17.80
C GLY A 176 8.96 -14.67 -16.33
N VAL A 177 8.00 -14.16 -15.56
CA VAL A 177 7.80 -14.53 -14.15
C VAL A 177 7.46 -16.02 -14.08
N GLN A 178 8.28 -16.76 -13.34
CA GLN A 178 8.02 -18.16 -13.05
C GLN A 178 7.17 -18.25 -11.78
N TYR A 179 6.16 -19.09 -11.82
CA TYR A 179 5.28 -19.35 -10.69
C TYR A 179 5.49 -20.78 -10.21
N LEU A 180 5.17 -21.01 -8.94
CA LEU A 180 5.07 -22.36 -8.40
C LEU A 180 4.00 -23.17 -9.16
N PRO A 181 3.99 -24.52 -9.03
CA PRO A 181 2.98 -25.35 -9.69
C PRO A 181 1.54 -24.90 -9.40
N ARG A 182 0.64 -25.06 -10.39
CA ARG A 182 -0.79 -24.73 -10.26
C ARG A 182 -1.53 -25.70 -9.33
N GLN A 183 -1.39 -25.47 -8.04
CA GLN A 183 -2.06 -26.16 -6.96
C GLN A 183 -2.22 -25.23 -5.75
N TRP A 184 -3.27 -25.47 -4.96
CA TRP A 184 -3.65 -24.66 -3.82
C TRP A 184 -3.88 -25.55 -2.61
N CYS A 185 -3.64 -25.01 -1.42
CA CYS A 185 -4.07 -25.64 -0.17
C CYS A 185 -5.37 -24.99 0.28
N VAL A 186 -6.46 -25.74 0.30
CA VAL A 186 -7.79 -25.23 0.66
C VAL A 186 -8.34 -26.02 1.84
N MET A 187 -9.39 -25.51 2.49
CA MET A 187 -10.08 -26.28 3.53
C MET A 187 -10.70 -27.54 2.91
N ASP A 188 -10.46 -28.71 3.51
CA ASP A 188 -10.97 -30.00 3.04
C ASP A 188 -12.51 -29.94 2.93
N PRO A 189 -13.11 -30.28 1.76
CA PRO A 189 -14.57 -30.29 1.59
C PRO A 189 -15.33 -31.12 2.64
N ASN A 190 -14.70 -32.14 3.21
CA ASN A 190 -15.26 -33.01 4.23
C ASN A 190 -15.03 -32.51 5.66
N ALA A 191 -14.16 -31.51 5.86
CA ALA A 191 -13.94 -30.90 7.15
C ALA A 191 -15.13 -30.02 7.56
N SER A 192 -15.44 -30.03 8.86
CA SER A 192 -16.50 -29.22 9.46
C SER A 192 -16.00 -27.81 9.75
N VAL A 193 -16.80 -26.79 9.42
CA VAL A 193 -16.54 -25.40 9.83
C VAL A 193 -16.71 -25.17 11.33
N SER A 194 -17.26 -26.15 12.05
CA SER A 194 -17.38 -26.15 13.51
C SER A 194 -16.28 -26.96 14.20
N ASP A 195 -15.26 -27.42 13.47
CA ASP A 195 -14.11 -28.11 14.08
C ASP A 195 -13.37 -27.14 15.02
N PRO A 196 -13.14 -27.50 16.30
CA PRO A 196 -12.50 -26.62 17.27
C PRO A 196 -11.05 -26.24 16.89
N ASN A 197 -10.42 -26.97 15.97
CA ASN A 197 -9.07 -26.69 15.50
C ASN A 197 -9.03 -25.73 14.30
N LEU A 198 -10.18 -25.36 13.71
CA LEU A 198 -10.23 -24.49 12.54
C LEU A 198 -9.68 -23.09 12.85
N ASP A 199 -10.25 -22.42 13.84
CA ASP A 199 -9.84 -21.08 14.26
C ASP A 199 -8.35 -21.02 14.68
N PRO A 200 -7.83 -21.94 15.52
CA PRO A 200 -6.40 -22.01 15.81
C PRO A 200 -5.52 -22.20 14.58
N SER A 201 -5.96 -23.03 13.61
CA SER A 201 -5.20 -23.30 12.38
C SER A 201 -5.12 -22.06 11.48
N VAL A 202 -6.23 -21.34 11.32
CA VAL A 202 -6.25 -20.06 10.58
C VAL A 202 -5.35 -19.04 11.26
N LYS A 203 -5.43 -18.90 12.58
CA LYS A 203 -4.56 -18.00 13.34
C LYS A 203 -3.08 -18.37 13.17
N TYR A 204 -2.72 -19.64 13.27
CA TYR A 204 -1.36 -20.12 13.05
C TYR A 204 -0.85 -19.79 11.65
N ALA A 205 -1.66 -19.98 10.61
CA ALA A 205 -1.27 -19.57 9.26
C ALA A 205 -0.95 -18.07 9.24
N CYS A 206 -1.85 -17.25 9.75
CA CYS A 206 -1.74 -15.78 9.75
C CYS A 206 -0.65 -15.21 10.68
N THR A 207 -0.04 -15.99 11.57
CA THR A 207 1.18 -15.55 12.27
C THR A 207 2.44 -15.65 11.40
N HIS A 208 2.38 -16.39 10.28
CA HIS A 208 3.53 -16.65 9.40
C HIS A 208 3.41 -15.99 8.03
N VAL A 209 2.19 -15.59 7.62
CA VAL A 209 1.95 -15.01 6.29
C VAL A 209 1.03 -13.80 6.36
N ASP A 210 0.96 -13.07 5.25
CA ASP A 210 0.09 -11.90 5.12
C ASP A 210 -1.40 -12.28 4.96
N CYS A 211 -2.15 -12.17 6.05
CA CYS A 211 -3.61 -12.32 6.07
C CYS A 211 -4.37 -10.98 6.11
N THR A 212 -3.71 -9.85 5.88
CA THR A 212 -4.34 -8.52 5.98
C THR A 212 -5.57 -8.37 5.08
N SER A 213 -5.58 -9.02 3.91
CA SER A 213 -6.73 -9.04 2.99
C SER A 213 -8.00 -9.70 3.55
N LEU A 214 -7.92 -10.48 4.64
CA LEU A 214 -9.08 -11.07 5.32
C LEU A 214 -9.79 -10.11 6.28
N THR A 215 -9.17 -8.97 6.59
CA THR A 215 -9.67 -8.05 7.61
C THR A 215 -10.80 -7.16 7.08
N TYR A 216 -11.60 -6.61 7.98
CA TYR A 216 -12.79 -5.82 7.61
C TYR A 216 -12.46 -4.71 6.59
N GLY A 217 -13.25 -4.65 5.51
CA GLY A 217 -13.07 -3.65 4.44
C GLY A 217 -12.07 -4.02 3.36
N SER A 218 -11.41 -5.17 3.50
CA SER A 218 -10.42 -5.69 2.56
C SER A 218 -11.03 -6.59 1.48
N SER A 219 -10.25 -6.92 0.45
CA SER A 219 -10.66 -7.64 -0.75
C SER A 219 -11.25 -9.03 -0.49
N CYS A 220 -10.82 -9.68 0.60
CA CYS A 220 -11.25 -11.01 1.03
C CYS A 220 -12.11 -11.00 2.32
N SER A 221 -12.57 -9.83 2.77
CA SER A 221 -13.34 -9.73 4.02
C SER A 221 -14.75 -10.33 3.92
N GLY A 222 -15.23 -10.62 2.70
CA GLY A 222 -16.55 -11.18 2.42
C GLY A 222 -16.59 -12.71 2.31
N LEU A 223 -15.47 -13.40 2.53
CA LEU A 223 -15.42 -14.85 2.51
C LEU A 223 -16.22 -15.45 3.68
N ASP A 224 -16.84 -16.61 3.44
CA ASP A 224 -17.38 -17.41 4.54
C ASP A 224 -16.25 -18.10 5.34
N ALA A 225 -16.60 -18.85 6.39
CA ALA A 225 -15.60 -19.52 7.23
C ALA A 225 -14.69 -20.47 6.44
N ARG A 226 -15.25 -21.16 5.43
CA ARG A 226 -14.50 -22.09 4.57
C ARG A 226 -13.56 -21.35 3.64
N GLY A 227 -14.03 -20.27 3.02
CA GLY A 227 -13.23 -19.40 2.16
C GLY A 227 -12.09 -18.76 2.95
N THR A 228 -12.38 -18.23 4.14
CA THR A 228 -11.39 -17.62 5.04
C THR A 228 -10.28 -18.61 5.41
N ALA A 229 -10.65 -19.84 5.81
CA ALA A 229 -9.68 -20.88 6.11
C ALA A 229 -8.86 -21.28 4.88
N SER A 230 -9.54 -21.47 3.74
CA SER A 230 -8.87 -21.82 2.49
C SER A 230 -7.88 -20.74 2.05
N TYR A 231 -8.21 -19.46 2.23
CA TYR A 231 -7.32 -18.35 1.87
C TYR A 231 -6.07 -18.36 2.74
N ALA A 232 -6.24 -18.47 4.06
CA ALA A 232 -5.12 -18.52 5.00
C ALA A 232 -4.21 -19.74 4.77
N PHE A 233 -4.80 -20.92 4.55
CA PHE A 233 -4.07 -22.15 4.26
C PHE A 233 -3.31 -22.05 2.93
N ASN A 234 -3.94 -21.49 1.90
CA ASN A 234 -3.29 -21.30 0.62
C ASN A 234 -2.13 -20.31 0.75
N LYS A 235 -2.34 -19.15 1.38
CA LYS A 235 -1.28 -18.14 1.57
C LYS A 235 -0.08 -18.76 2.30
N TYR A 236 -0.32 -19.52 3.38
CA TYR A 236 0.74 -20.29 4.07
C TYR A 236 1.45 -21.27 3.15
N PHE A 237 0.70 -22.11 2.43
CA PHE A 237 1.26 -23.11 1.54
C PHE A 237 2.11 -22.50 0.40
N GLN A 238 1.65 -21.40 -0.19
CA GLN A 238 2.36 -20.70 -1.26
C GLN A 238 3.64 -20.01 -0.73
N THR A 239 3.57 -19.27 0.38
CA THR A 239 4.75 -18.64 1.01
C THR A 239 5.79 -19.67 1.45
N MET A 240 5.36 -20.89 1.81
CA MET A 240 6.25 -22.00 2.14
C MET A 240 6.73 -22.80 0.91
N ASN A 241 6.69 -22.20 -0.28
CA ASN A 241 7.16 -22.78 -1.56
C ASN A 241 6.51 -24.11 -1.93
N GLN A 242 5.26 -24.34 -1.53
CA GLN A 242 4.53 -25.59 -1.76
C GLN A 242 5.28 -26.84 -1.28
N GLN A 243 6.17 -26.71 -0.29
CA GLN A 243 6.94 -27.84 0.23
C GLN A 243 6.01 -28.94 0.75
N SER A 244 6.43 -30.19 0.58
CA SER A 244 5.69 -31.35 1.12
C SER A 244 5.50 -31.20 2.64
N GLY A 245 4.30 -31.50 3.13
CA GLY A 245 3.93 -31.34 4.54
C GLY A 245 3.37 -29.97 4.91
N ARG A 246 3.46 -28.95 4.02
CA ARG A 246 3.00 -27.58 4.35
C ARG A 246 1.49 -27.42 4.28
N CYS A 247 0.81 -28.15 3.40
CA CYS A 247 -0.65 -28.17 3.44
C CYS A 247 -1.13 -29.06 4.59
N GLU A 248 -0.51 -30.22 4.77
CA GLU A 248 -0.80 -31.20 5.83
C GLU A 248 -0.53 -30.69 7.24
N GLN A 249 0.14 -29.53 7.38
CA GLN A 249 0.32 -28.78 8.63
C GLN A 249 -1.01 -28.48 9.33
N PHE A 250 -2.12 -28.40 8.59
CA PHE A 250 -3.46 -28.21 9.13
C PHE A 250 -4.27 -29.52 9.24
N HIS A 251 -3.58 -30.66 9.26
CA HIS A 251 -4.13 -31.99 9.47
C HIS A 251 -5.32 -32.31 8.55
N ASN A 252 -6.42 -32.79 9.10
CA ASN A 252 -7.64 -33.15 8.39
C ASN A 252 -8.49 -31.94 7.95
N LEU A 253 -8.03 -30.70 8.23
CA LEU A 253 -8.77 -29.49 7.86
C LEU A 253 -8.43 -29.01 6.46
N SER A 254 -7.37 -29.49 5.85
CA SER A 254 -6.83 -28.94 4.60
C SER A 254 -6.51 -30.03 3.58
N VAL A 255 -6.64 -29.69 2.30
CA VAL A 255 -6.30 -30.58 1.19
C VAL A 255 -5.68 -29.80 0.05
N ILE A 256 -4.74 -30.43 -0.66
CA ILE A 256 -4.21 -29.89 -1.92
C ILE A 256 -5.24 -30.11 -3.03
N THR A 257 -5.53 -29.06 -3.77
CA THR A 257 -6.38 -29.11 -4.97
C THR A 257 -5.63 -28.57 -6.18
N LYS A 258 -5.94 -29.13 -7.36
CA LYS A 258 -5.53 -28.57 -8.67
C LYS A 258 -6.65 -27.76 -9.32
N THR A 259 -7.83 -27.77 -8.71
CA THR A 259 -8.95 -26.93 -9.12
C THR A 259 -8.73 -25.55 -8.55
N ASP A 260 -8.61 -24.57 -9.45
CA ASP A 260 -8.47 -23.16 -9.11
C ASP A 260 -9.68 -22.72 -8.26
N PRO A 261 -9.48 -22.30 -6.99
CA PRO A 261 -10.57 -21.82 -6.14
C PRO A 261 -11.17 -20.49 -6.67
N GLY A 262 -10.51 -19.86 -7.65
CA GLY A 262 -11.00 -18.69 -8.38
C GLY A 262 -11.02 -17.41 -7.54
N SER A 263 -11.63 -16.38 -8.12
CA SER A 263 -11.92 -15.14 -7.40
C SER A 263 -13.25 -15.28 -6.64
N GLN A 264 -13.21 -15.41 -5.33
CA GLN A 264 -14.44 -15.42 -4.53
C GLN A 264 -14.84 -13.96 -4.20
N GLY A 265 -16.06 -13.56 -4.53
CA GLY A 265 -16.51 -12.17 -4.34
C GLY A 265 -15.89 -11.15 -5.32
N GLY A 266 -15.25 -11.61 -6.41
CA GLY A 266 -14.74 -10.77 -7.51
C GLY A 266 -13.42 -10.02 -7.23
N SER A 267 -13.12 -9.69 -5.97
CA SER A 267 -11.89 -9.00 -5.57
C SER A 267 -10.89 -9.86 -4.80
N CYS A 268 -11.31 -10.97 -4.19
CA CYS A 268 -10.41 -11.84 -3.43
C CYS A 268 -9.73 -12.87 -4.35
N TRP A 269 -8.40 -12.88 -4.38
CA TRP A 269 -7.62 -13.79 -5.22
C TRP A 269 -6.79 -14.77 -4.41
N PHE A 270 -6.87 -16.04 -4.78
CA PHE A 270 -6.06 -17.12 -4.22
C PHE A 270 -4.82 -17.29 -5.09
N GLU A 271 -3.75 -16.58 -4.72
CA GLU A 271 -2.54 -16.51 -5.51
C GLU A 271 -1.80 -17.87 -5.62
N ILE A 272 -0.95 -17.93 -6.63
CA ILE A 272 0.19 -18.85 -6.71
C ILE A 272 1.43 -17.97 -6.57
N MET A 273 2.32 -18.30 -5.64
CA MET A 273 3.52 -17.50 -5.43
C MET A 273 4.52 -17.66 -6.58
N VAL A 274 5.33 -16.62 -6.78
CA VAL A 274 6.49 -16.67 -7.67
C VAL A 274 7.45 -17.77 -7.23
N ASP A 275 8.09 -18.47 -8.17
CA ASP A 275 9.11 -19.48 -7.85
C ASP A 275 10.46 -18.78 -7.56
N PRO A 276 10.96 -18.81 -6.32
CA PRO A 276 12.21 -18.14 -5.96
C PRO A 276 13.47 -18.80 -6.56
N LYS A 277 13.35 -19.98 -7.20
CA LYS A 277 14.50 -20.70 -7.78
C LYS A 277 15.06 -20.10 -9.07
N MET A 278 14.65 -18.87 -9.44
CA MET A 278 15.25 -18.11 -10.55
C MET A 278 16.78 -17.93 -10.45
N ASN A 279 17.37 -18.08 -9.25
CA ASN A 279 18.80 -17.80 -9.04
C ASN A 279 19.73 -19.02 -9.06
N ASP A 280 19.24 -20.25 -9.21
CA ASP A 280 20.11 -21.44 -9.27
C ASP A 280 20.50 -21.84 -10.71
N GLN A 281 20.10 -21.06 -11.72
CA GLN A 281 20.33 -21.37 -13.14
C GLN A 281 20.82 -20.17 -14.00
N ALA A 282 21.32 -19.10 -13.40
CA ALA A 282 21.94 -17.96 -14.11
C ALA A 282 23.44 -17.86 -13.81
#